data_AF-A0A964R305-F1
#
_entry.id   AF-A0A964R305-F1
#
_cell.length_a   1.000
_cell.length_b   1.000
_cell.length_c   1.000
_cell.angle_alpha   90.00
_cell.angle_beta   90.00
_cell.angle_gamma   90.00
#
_symmetry.space_group_name_H-M   'P 1'
#
loop_
_entity.id
_entity.type
_entity.pdbx_description
1 polymer ?
#
loop_
_entity_poly.entity_id
_entity_poly.type
_entity_poly.pdbx_seq_one_letter_code
_entity_poly.pdbx_strand_id
1 'polypeptide(L)'
;MWPAILIAYALVGLAIITCTRARRFLRDKDVEARHIPLWKFLVFYALVFAAALLLWPFFLRSWFARPGTALEAAQATGGKLIVAGFRQIGACNGCPPTGKTSDEKIIEIYSRVVTAFRAAAKQRGEHIPANCLNTIVMGFLQMYEKMGQKFIEEHLRYEIDKYLASGLRPEYRRELPLF
;
A
#
# COMPACT_ATOMS: atom_id res chain seq x y z
N MET A 1 7.91 13.33 -7.91
CA MET A 1 7.23 14.33 -8.78
C MET A 1 8.14 15.49 -9.21
N TRP A 2 8.88 16.15 -8.31
CA TRP A 2 9.78 17.27 -8.66
C TRP A 2 11.04 16.95 -9.51
N PRO A 3 11.73 15.80 -9.39
CA PRO A 3 13.03 15.64 -10.04
C PRO A 3 12.93 15.49 -11.57
N ALA A 4 11.87 14.88 -12.09
CA ALA A 4 11.70 14.67 -13.53
C ALA A 4 11.44 15.97 -14.30
N ILE A 5 10.68 16.89 -13.70
CA ILE A 5 10.42 18.22 -14.26
C ILE A 5 11.72 19.04 -14.27
N LEU A 6 12.49 18.97 -13.19
CA LEU A 6 13.80 19.64 -13.10
C LEU A 6 14.78 19.10 -14.15
N ILE A 7 14.80 17.79 -14.41
CA ILE A 7 15.63 17.17 -15.45
C ILE A 7 15.20 17.64 -16.84
N ALA A 8 13.89 17.68 -17.14
CA ALA A 8 13.38 18.16 -18.42
C ALA A 8 13.74 19.64 -18.67
N TYR A 9 13.55 20.51 -17.66
CA TYR A 9 13.96 21.91 -17.75
C TYR A 9 15.47 22.08 -17.86
N ALA A 10 16.25 21.26 -17.14
CA ALA A 10 17.70 21.27 -17.23
C ALA A 10 18.18 20.88 -18.64
N LEU A 11 17.58 19.86 -19.26
CA LEU A 11 17.91 19.44 -20.63
C LEU A 11 17.56 20.51 -21.67
N VAL A 12 16.41 21.18 -21.52
CA VAL A 12 16.03 22.30 -22.38
C VAL A 12 16.98 23.48 -22.19
N GLY A 13 17.35 23.81 -20.95
CA GLY A 13 18.35 24.84 -20.65
C GLY A 13 19.72 24.52 -21.24
N LEU A 14 20.17 23.26 -21.13
CA LEU A 14 21.44 22.79 -21.70
C LEU A 14 21.42 22.87 -23.23
N ALA A 15 20.30 22.54 -23.88
CA ALA A 15 20.13 22.66 -25.32
C ALA A 15 20.19 24.12 -25.80
N ILE A 16 19.60 25.05 -25.05
CA ILE A 16 19.67 26.50 -25.34
C ILE A 16 21.11 27.01 -25.17
N ILE A 17 21.80 26.58 -24.10
CA ILE A 17 23.19 26.99 -23.83
C ILE A 17 24.14 26.44 -24.89
N THR A 18 24.01 25.16 -25.28
CA THR A 18 24.86 24.56 -26.33
C THR A 18 24.57 25.18 -27.69
N CYS A 19 23.30 25.44 -28.04
CA CYS A 19 22.94 26.17 -29.26
C CYS A 19 23.51 27.59 -29.27
N THR A 20 23.45 28.32 -28.15
CA THR A 20 23.99 29.68 -28.08
C THR A 20 25.52 29.74 -28.08
N ARG A 21 26.20 28.75 -27.50
CA ARG A 21 27.67 28.60 -27.59
C ARG A 21 28.12 28.20 -28.99
N ALA A 22 27.45 27.24 -29.62
CA ALA A 22 27.71 26.86 -31.00
C ALA A 22 27.50 28.03 -31.96
N ARG A 23 26.45 28.83 -31.74
CA ARG A 23 26.19 30.05 -32.52
C ARG A 23 27.28 31.12 -32.34
N ARG A 24 27.84 31.27 -31.14
CA ARG A 24 28.97 32.17 -30.88
C ARG A 24 30.27 31.68 -31.52
N PHE A 25 30.54 30.37 -31.45
CA PHE A 25 31.72 29.75 -32.07
C PHE A 25 31.67 29.81 -33.61
N LEU A 26 30.49 29.65 -34.20
CA LEU A 26 30.27 29.80 -35.64
C LEU A 26 30.32 31.28 -36.08
N ARG A 27 29.87 32.22 -35.23
CA ARG A 27 29.96 33.66 -35.48
C ARG A 27 31.39 34.19 -35.51
N ASP A 28 32.31 33.55 -34.80
CA ASP A 28 33.73 33.95 -34.77
C ASP A 28 34.53 33.41 -35.97
N LYS A 29 33.99 32.41 -36.69
CA LYS A 29 34.65 31.79 -37.84
C LYS A 29 34.14 32.22 -39.22
N ASP A 30 32.93 32.76 -39.32
CA ASP A 30 32.33 33.07 -40.63
C ASP A 30 31.91 34.54 -40.76
N VAL A 31 32.77 35.32 -41.43
CA VAL A 31 32.44 36.59 -42.12
C VAL A 31 31.54 36.34 -43.36
N GLU A 32 31.21 35.09 -43.71
CA GLU A 32 30.24 34.79 -44.77
C GLU A 32 28.97 34.16 -44.20
N ALA A 33 28.00 35.04 -43.90
CA ALA A 33 26.68 34.67 -43.41
C ALA A 33 25.87 33.85 -44.43
N ARG A 34 25.99 32.52 -44.39
CA ARG A 34 24.99 31.65 -45.02
C ARG A 34 23.78 31.53 -44.10
N HIS A 35 22.74 32.28 -44.45
CA HIS A 35 21.46 32.40 -43.74
C HIS A 35 20.85 31.01 -43.44
N ILE A 36 21.06 30.49 -42.21
CA ILE A 36 20.41 29.24 -41.77
C ILE A 36 18.91 29.53 -41.68
N PRO A 37 18.06 28.82 -42.45
CA PRO A 37 16.70 29.28 -42.63
C PRO A 37 15.81 28.83 -41.46
N LEU A 38 15.16 29.81 -40.81
CA LEU A 38 14.38 29.67 -39.58
C LEU A 38 13.32 28.55 -39.61
N TRP A 39 12.80 28.22 -40.80
CA TRP A 39 11.81 27.15 -40.96
C TRP A 39 12.34 25.78 -40.55
N LYS A 40 13.65 25.51 -40.65
CA LYS A 40 14.24 24.23 -40.21
C LYS A 40 14.08 24.03 -38.70
N PHE A 41 14.19 25.11 -37.91
CA PHE A 41 13.95 25.06 -36.47
C PHE A 41 12.46 24.84 -36.16
N LEU A 42 11.57 25.51 -36.90
CA LEU A 42 10.13 25.33 -36.74
C LEU A 42 9.69 23.89 -37.06
N VAL A 43 10.23 23.30 -38.13
CA VAL A 43 9.95 21.90 -38.50
C VAL A 43 10.47 20.93 -37.43
N PHE A 44 11.66 21.19 -36.88
CA PHE A 44 12.19 20.37 -35.79
C PHE A 44 11.31 20.42 -34.55
N TYR A 45 10.87 21.61 -34.13
CA TYR A 45 9.95 21.78 -32.99
C TYR A 45 8.59 21.11 -33.24
N ALA A 46 8.04 21.25 -34.45
CA ALA A 46 6.79 20.61 -34.82
C ALA A 46 6.88 19.08 -34.77
N LEU A 47 8.00 18.50 -35.23
CA LEU A 47 8.26 17.05 -35.16
C LEU A 47 8.38 16.55 -33.72
N VAL A 48 9.13 17.26 -32.88
CA VAL A 48 9.29 16.89 -31.45
C VAL A 48 7.95 16.96 -30.72
N PHE A 49 7.14 18.00 -31.00
CA PHE A 49 5.83 18.15 -30.39
C PHE A 49 4.83 17.09 -30.87
N ALA A 50 4.83 16.76 -32.16
CA ALA A 50 4.00 15.69 -32.72
C ALA A 50 4.38 14.31 -32.15
N ALA A 51 5.67 14.02 -32.00
CA ALA A 51 6.14 12.80 -31.36
C ALA A 51 5.71 12.74 -29.88
N ALA A 52 5.78 13.84 -29.15
CA ALA A 52 5.31 13.93 -27.77
C ALA A 52 3.80 13.66 -27.65
N LEU A 53 2.98 14.21 -28.55
CA LEU A 53 1.54 13.95 -28.60
C LEU A 53 1.20 12.50 -28.95
N LEU A 54 1.95 11.90 -29.88
CA LEU A 54 1.76 10.49 -30.28
C LEU A 54 2.15 9.51 -29.17
N LEU A 55 3.23 9.80 -28.44
CA LEU A 55 3.72 8.95 -27.36
C LEU A 55 2.99 9.21 -26.02
N TRP A 56 2.29 10.34 -25.89
CA TRP A 56 1.49 10.72 -24.73
C TRP A 56 0.62 9.59 -24.16
N PRO A 57 -0.24 8.89 -24.94
CA PRO A 57 -1.11 7.83 -24.39
C PRO A 57 -0.34 6.63 -23.81
N PHE A 58 0.86 6.32 -24.32
CA PHE A 58 1.69 5.25 -23.80
C PHE A 58 2.30 5.62 -22.45
N PHE A 59 2.78 6.86 -22.31
CA PHE A 59 3.29 7.39 -21.05
C PHE A 59 2.18 7.57 -20.01
N LEU A 60 0.98 8.03 -20.39
CA LEU A 60 -0.17 8.16 -19.49
C LEU A 60 -0.53 6.82 -18.81
N ARG A 61 -0.48 5.70 -19.53
CA ARG A 61 -0.78 4.39 -18.95
C ARG A 61 0.22 4.00 -17.87
N SER A 62 1.50 4.31 -18.06
CA SER A 62 2.55 4.09 -17.05
C SER A 62 2.51 5.10 -15.89
N TRP A 63 2.01 6.31 -16.14
CA TRP A 63 1.96 7.42 -15.17
C TRP A 63 0.69 7.41 -14.30
N PHE A 64 -0.43 6.92 -14.85
CA PHE A 64 -1.70 6.77 -14.14
C PHE A 64 -1.99 5.33 -13.67
N ALA A 65 -1.12 4.37 -14.00
CA ALA A 65 -1.10 3.10 -13.29
C ALA A 65 -0.82 3.41 -11.81
N ARG A 66 -1.86 3.42 -11.00
CA ARG A 66 -1.74 3.57 -9.55
C ARG A 66 -0.91 2.39 -9.07
N PRO A 67 0.34 2.57 -8.60
CA PRO A 67 0.94 1.51 -7.81
C PRO A 67 -0.02 1.30 -6.64
N GLY A 68 -0.44 0.05 -6.40
CA GLY A 68 -1.13 -0.29 -5.15
C GLY A 68 -0.33 0.37 -4.03
N THR A 69 -0.99 1.16 -3.20
CA THR A 69 -0.29 2.02 -2.25
C THR A 69 0.65 1.17 -1.41
N ALA A 70 1.83 1.68 -1.01
CA ALA A 70 2.74 0.92 -0.16
C ALA A 70 2.03 0.39 1.12
N LEU A 71 0.97 1.09 1.56
CA LEU A 71 0.05 0.66 2.60
C LEU A 71 -0.78 -0.58 2.21
N GLU A 72 -1.38 -0.63 1.02
CA GLU A 72 -2.10 -1.82 0.51
C GLU A 72 -1.16 -3.01 0.33
N ALA A 73 0.06 -2.80 -0.16
CA ALA A 73 1.06 -3.86 -0.27
C ALA A 73 1.47 -4.39 1.12
N ALA A 74 1.70 -3.49 2.09
CA ALA A 74 1.99 -3.86 3.47
C ALA A 74 0.80 -4.56 4.15
N GLN A 75 -0.43 -4.13 3.89
CA GLN A 75 -1.65 -4.77 4.38
C GLN A 75 -1.86 -6.16 3.78
N ALA A 76 -1.61 -6.33 2.48
CA ALA A 76 -1.70 -7.62 1.80
C ALA A 76 -0.64 -8.61 2.31
N THR A 77 0.61 -8.15 2.48
CA THR A 77 1.68 -8.97 3.07
C THR A 77 1.38 -9.29 4.54
N GLY A 78 0.90 -8.32 5.32
CA GLY A 78 0.50 -8.52 6.71
C GLY A 78 -0.66 -9.51 6.84
N GLY A 79 -1.68 -9.42 5.97
CA GLY A 79 -2.79 -10.35 5.92
C GLY A 79 -2.35 -11.79 5.66
N LYS A 80 -1.43 -11.99 4.70
CA LYS A 80 -0.85 -13.32 4.42
C LYS A 80 -0.10 -13.90 5.62
N LEU A 81 0.67 -13.09 6.33
CA LEU A 81 1.39 -13.49 7.54
C LEU A 81 0.44 -13.90 8.67
N ILE A 82 -0.62 -13.12 8.88
CA ILE A 82 -1.67 -13.41 9.87
C ILE A 82 -2.33 -14.77 9.56
N VAL A 83 -2.76 -14.96 8.31
CA VAL A 83 -3.39 -16.21 7.87
C VAL A 83 -2.44 -17.40 8.05
N ALA A 84 -1.18 -17.25 7.63
CA ALA A 84 -0.17 -18.30 7.75
C ALA A 84 0.04 -18.72 9.22
N GLY A 85 0.19 -17.75 10.14
CA GLY A 85 0.36 -18.04 11.56
C GLY A 85 -0.86 -18.76 12.16
N PHE A 86 -2.08 -18.30 11.87
CA PHE A 86 -3.29 -18.98 12.36
C PHE A 86 -3.46 -20.39 11.80
N ARG A 87 -3.19 -20.60 10.50
CA ARG A 87 -3.24 -21.93 9.88
C ARG A 87 -2.17 -22.86 10.45
N GLN A 88 -0.96 -22.36 10.71
CA GLN A 88 0.11 -23.15 11.31
C GLN A 88 -0.25 -23.59 12.74
N ILE A 89 -0.73 -22.66 13.58
CA ILE A 89 -1.15 -22.97 14.95
C ILE A 89 -2.34 -23.94 14.96
N GLY A 90 -3.30 -23.74 14.05
CA GLY A 90 -4.42 -24.65 13.88
C GLY A 90 -3.98 -26.07 13.50
N ALA A 91 -3.05 -26.19 12.56
CA ALA A 91 -2.47 -27.46 12.13
C ALA A 91 -1.71 -28.18 13.27
N CYS A 92 -0.88 -27.46 14.02
CA CYS A 92 -0.10 -28.03 15.13
C CYS A 92 -0.98 -28.55 16.28
N ASN A 93 -2.12 -27.87 16.55
CA ASN A 93 -2.96 -28.16 17.70
C ASN A 93 -4.25 -28.94 17.35
N GLY A 94 -4.43 -29.32 16.09
CA GLY A 94 -5.68 -29.95 15.63
C GLY A 94 -6.90 -29.05 15.85
N CYS A 95 -6.71 -27.73 15.84
CA CYS A 95 -7.74 -26.74 16.13
C CYS A 95 -8.06 -25.89 14.88
N PRO A 96 -9.25 -25.30 14.79
CA PRO A 96 -9.53 -24.26 13.79
C PRO A 96 -8.51 -23.10 13.85
N PRO A 97 -8.27 -22.38 12.74
CA PRO A 97 -8.96 -22.50 11.46
C PRO A 97 -8.49 -23.69 10.60
N THR A 98 -9.45 -24.49 10.14
CA THR A 98 -9.26 -25.59 9.19
C THR A 98 -9.47 -25.12 7.75
N GLY A 99 -9.36 -26.01 6.76
CA GLY A 99 -9.69 -25.71 5.36
C GLY A 99 -11.14 -25.23 5.13
N LYS A 100 -12.01 -25.31 6.15
CA LYS A 100 -13.40 -24.82 6.09
C LYS A 100 -13.50 -23.31 6.13
N THR A 101 -12.52 -22.61 6.71
CA THR A 101 -12.48 -21.15 6.76
C THR A 101 -11.56 -20.61 5.68
N SER A 102 -12.06 -19.68 4.86
CA SER A 102 -11.27 -19.01 3.82
C SER A 102 -10.31 -17.99 4.43
N ASP A 103 -9.23 -17.67 3.71
CA ASP A 103 -8.21 -16.72 4.17
C ASP A 103 -8.80 -15.32 4.35
N GLU A 104 -9.71 -14.91 3.46
CA GLU A 104 -10.44 -13.65 3.54
C GLU A 104 -11.27 -13.59 4.83
N LYS A 105 -11.90 -14.71 5.20
CA LYS A 105 -12.74 -14.78 6.40
C LYS A 105 -11.90 -14.74 7.68
N ILE A 106 -10.72 -15.34 7.66
CA ILE A 106 -9.74 -15.22 8.76
C ILE A 106 -9.35 -13.75 8.96
N ILE A 107 -9.03 -13.04 7.87
CA ILE A 107 -8.66 -11.62 7.91
C ILE A 107 -9.84 -10.76 8.39
N GLU A 108 -11.06 -11.04 7.92
CA GLU A 108 -12.28 -10.33 8.32
C GLU A 108 -12.51 -10.46 9.83
N ILE A 109 -12.49 -11.69 10.37
CA ILE A 109 -12.69 -11.96 11.80
C ILE A 109 -11.58 -11.31 12.62
N TYR A 110 -10.32 -11.48 12.22
CA TYR A 110 -9.17 -10.86 12.87
C TYR A 110 -9.33 -9.33 12.96
N SER A 111 -9.58 -8.68 11.83
CA SER A 111 -9.71 -7.23 11.76
C SER A 111 -10.85 -6.72 12.64
N ARG A 112 -12.00 -7.38 12.61
CA ARG A 112 -13.19 -6.99 13.37
C ARG A 112 -12.96 -7.11 14.89
N VAL A 113 -12.43 -8.24 15.34
CA VAL A 113 -12.16 -8.50 16.76
C VAL A 113 -11.09 -7.53 17.27
N VAL A 114 -9.94 -7.43 16.57
CA VAL A 114 -8.83 -6.54 16.99
C VAL A 114 -9.28 -5.09 17.05
N THR A 115 -10.06 -4.61 16.07
CA THR A 115 -10.56 -3.23 16.05
C THR A 115 -11.48 -2.96 17.24
N ALA A 116 -12.42 -3.88 17.53
CA ALA A 116 -13.35 -3.72 18.64
C ALA A 116 -12.62 -3.70 20.00
N PHE A 117 -11.72 -4.65 20.23
CA PHE A 117 -10.96 -4.71 21.49
C PHE A 117 -10.01 -3.54 21.67
N ARG A 118 -9.35 -3.06 20.60
CA ARG A 118 -8.52 -1.85 20.67
C ARG A 118 -9.34 -0.59 20.97
N ALA A 119 -10.53 -0.47 20.40
CA ALA A 119 -11.43 0.64 20.70
C ALA A 119 -11.87 0.62 22.18
N ALA A 120 -12.25 -0.55 22.68
CA ALA A 120 -12.62 -0.73 24.08
C ALA A 120 -11.44 -0.49 25.04
N ALA A 121 -10.23 -0.93 24.67
CA ALA A 121 -9.02 -0.71 25.46
C ALA A 121 -8.68 0.78 25.56
N LYS A 122 -8.79 1.50 24.44
CA LYS A 122 -8.66 2.95 24.40
C LYS A 122 -9.67 3.64 25.31
N GLN A 123 -10.92 3.17 25.36
CA GLN A 123 -11.94 3.71 26.25
C GLN A 123 -11.60 3.51 27.74
N ARG A 124 -10.97 2.38 28.09
CA ARG A 124 -10.49 2.11 29.46
C ARG A 124 -9.16 2.78 29.80
N GLY A 125 -8.46 3.35 28.82
CA GLY A 125 -7.09 3.84 29.00
C GLY A 125 -6.06 2.71 29.18
N GLU A 126 -6.37 1.49 28.73
CA GLU A 126 -5.51 0.33 28.81
C GLU A 126 -4.88 -0.02 27.46
N HIS A 127 -3.76 -0.74 27.49
CA HIS A 127 -3.14 -1.33 26.31
C HIS A 127 -3.29 -2.85 26.37
N ILE A 128 -3.86 -3.46 25.33
CA ILE A 128 -3.91 -4.92 25.18
C ILE A 128 -2.73 -5.37 24.31
N PRO A 129 -1.82 -6.23 24.81
CA PRO A 129 -0.73 -6.79 24.03
C PRO A 129 -1.23 -7.57 22.79
N ALA A 130 -0.44 -7.55 21.72
CA ALA A 130 -0.78 -8.26 20.48
C ALA A 130 -0.98 -9.77 20.69
N ASN A 131 -0.16 -10.40 21.54
CA ASN A 131 -0.27 -11.83 21.86
C ASN A 131 -1.60 -12.18 22.52
N CYS A 132 -2.16 -11.30 23.35
CA CYS A 132 -3.47 -11.50 23.96
C CYS A 132 -4.58 -11.36 22.91
N LEU A 133 -4.48 -10.37 22.02
CA LEU A 133 -5.43 -10.20 20.91
C LEU A 133 -5.45 -11.42 19.99
N ASN A 134 -4.29 -12.01 19.73
CA ASN A 134 -4.15 -13.23 18.95
C ASN A 134 -4.90 -14.41 19.58
N THR A 135 -4.78 -14.59 20.90
CA THR A 135 -5.52 -15.61 21.67
C THR A 135 -7.02 -15.41 21.57
N ILE A 136 -7.48 -14.16 21.68
CA ILE A 136 -8.91 -13.82 21.54
C ILE A 136 -9.38 -14.17 20.13
N VAL A 137 -8.66 -13.72 19.09
CA VAL A 137 -9.02 -14.02 17.70
C VAL A 137 -9.06 -15.52 17.44
N MET A 138 -8.11 -16.29 17.98
CA MET A 138 -8.14 -17.74 17.88
C MET A 138 -9.44 -18.34 18.42
N GLY A 139 -9.92 -17.87 19.59
CA GLY A 139 -11.21 -18.28 20.14
C GLY A 139 -12.39 -17.96 19.20
N PHE A 140 -12.39 -16.78 18.59
CA PHE A 140 -13.41 -16.38 17.61
C PHE A 140 -13.36 -17.21 16.32
N LEU A 141 -12.19 -17.57 15.82
CA LEU A 141 -12.03 -18.46 14.66
C LEU A 141 -12.55 -19.87 14.96
N GLN A 142 -12.29 -20.39 16.16
CA GLN A 142 -12.83 -21.67 16.60
C GLN A 142 -14.36 -21.64 16.75
N MET A 143 -14.89 -20.55 17.28
CA MET A 143 -16.33 -20.36 17.40
C MET A 143 -17.00 -20.23 16.03
N TYR A 144 -16.36 -19.53 15.09
CA TYR A 144 -16.83 -19.41 13.71
C TYR A 144 -17.09 -20.77 13.08
N GLU A 145 -16.11 -21.67 13.15
CA GLU A 145 -16.23 -22.99 12.51
C GLU A 145 -17.23 -23.91 13.20
N LYS A 146 -17.49 -23.72 14.50
CA LYS A 146 -18.42 -24.54 15.28
C LYS A 146 -19.86 -24.04 15.22
N MET A 147 -20.08 -22.72 15.27
CA MET A 147 -21.40 -22.12 15.48
C MET A 147 -21.83 -21.14 14.36
N GLY A 148 -20.94 -20.82 13.43
CA GLY A 148 -21.22 -19.96 12.28
C GLY A 148 -21.26 -18.46 12.60
N GLN A 149 -21.54 -17.66 11.56
CA GLN A 149 -21.39 -16.19 11.59
C GLN A 149 -22.28 -15.49 12.62
N LYS A 150 -23.54 -15.92 12.79
CA LYS A 150 -24.51 -15.21 13.64
C LYS A 150 -24.06 -15.13 15.10
N PHE A 151 -23.42 -16.18 15.60
CA PHE A 151 -22.94 -16.24 16.98
C PHE A 151 -21.74 -15.34 17.25
N ILE A 152 -20.93 -15.02 16.22
CA ILE A 152 -19.76 -14.16 16.39
C ILE A 152 -20.14 -12.75 16.81
N GLU A 153 -21.18 -12.18 16.21
CA GLU A 153 -21.52 -10.77 16.44
C GLU A 153 -22.05 -10.54 17.85
N GLU A 154 -22.96 -11.42 18.29
CA GLU A 154 -23.51 -11.40 19.64
C GLU A 154 -22.43 -11.66 20.68
N HIS A 155 -21.55 -12.64 20.42
CA HIS A 155 -20.46 -12.97 21.33
C HIS A 155 -19.40 -11.86 21.39
N LEU A 156 -19.09 -11.21 20.27
CA LEU A 156 -18.17 -10.08 20.25
C LEU A 156 -18.70 -8.93 21.10
N ARG A 157 -19.98 -8.59 20.98
CA ARG A 157 -20.60 -7.55 21.81
C ARG A 157 -20.51 -7.92 23.29
N TYR A 158 -20.89 -9.15 23.64
CA TYR A 158 -20.81 -9.65 25.02
C TYR A 158 -19.39 -9.58 25.60
N GLU A 159 -18.38 -10.01 24.85
CA GLU A 159 -17.00 -10.01 25.32
C GLU A 159 -16.43 -8.59 25.45
N ILE A 160 -16.82 -7.66 24.58
CA ILE A 160 -16.45 -6.24 24.70
C ILE A 160 -17.10 -5.59 25.93
N ASP A 161 -18.40 -5.80 26.14
CA ASP A 161 -19.12 -5.27 27.31
C ASP A 161 -18.50 -5.79 28.61
N LYS A 162 -18.14 -7.09 28.64
CA LYS A 162 -17.47 -7.71 29.78
C LYS A 162 -16.06 -7.17 30.01
N TYR A 163 -15.31 -6.95 28.93
CA TYR A 163 -14.00 -6.30 29.00
C TYR A 163 -14.11 -4.86 29.52
N LEU A 164 -15.09 -4.09 29.05
CA LEU A 164 -15.37 -2.74 29.52
C LEU A 164 -15.75 -2.70 31.01
N ALA A 165 -16.48 -3.69 31.51
CA ALA A 165 -16.87 -3.77 32.92
C ALA A 165 -15.75 -4.26 33.85
N SER A 166 -15.01 -5.31 33.46
CA SER A 166 -14.15 -6.08 34.37
C SER A 166 -12.70 -6.26 33.91
N GLY A 167 -12.33 -5.70 32.76
CA GLY A 167 -11.00 -5.85 32.18
C GLY A 167 -10.80 -7.19 31.47
N LEU A 168 -9.55 -7.48 31.06
CA LEU A 168 -9.24 -8.67 30.27
C LEU A 168 -9.33 -9.94 31.11
N ARG A 169 -10.16 -10.89 30.64
CA ARG A 169 -10.31 -12.22 31.25
C ARG A 169 -8.96 -12.93 31.41
N PRO A 170 -8.76 -13.71 32.49
CA PRO A 170 -7.52 -14.45 32.71
C PRO A 170 -7.18 -15.42 31.56
N GLU A 171 -8.17 -16.07 30.96
CA GLU A 171 -7.94 -16.98 29.82
C GLU A 171 -7.28 -16.31 28.60
N TYR A 172 -7.53 -15.02 28.38
CA TYR A 172 -6.94 -14.26 27.26
C TYR A 172 -5.56 -13.71 27.57
N ARG A 173 -5.09 -13.83 28.82
CA ARG A 173 -3.71 -13.48 29.20
C ARG A 173 -2.71 -14.57 28.84
N ARG A 174 -3.19 -15.73 28.38
CA ARG A 174 -2.32 -16.74 27.78
C ARG A 174 -1.78 -16.18 26.48
N GLU A 175 -0.47 -16.03 26.40
CA GLU A 175 0.17 -15.50 25.21
C GLU A 175 0.13 -16.52 24.07
N LEU A 176 -0.40 -16.11 22.93
CA LEU A 176 -0.28 -16.87 21.68
C LEU A 176 0.68 -16.13 20.74
N PRO A 177 1.95 -16.56 20.65
CA PRO A 177 2.90 -15.98 19.71
C PRO A 177 2.50 -16.41 18.29
N LEU A 178 2.11 -15.44 17.45
CA LEU A 178 1.92 -15.65 16.01
C LEU A 178 3.18 -15.34 15.19
N PHE A 179 4.17 -14.68 15.80
CA PHE A 179 5.43 -14.23 15.21
C PHE A 179 6.57 -14.40 16.21
#